data_AF-A0A7Y5RKK5-F1
#
_entry.id   AF-A0A7Y5RKK5-F1
#
_cell.length_a   1.000
_cell.length_b   1.000
_cell.length_c   1.000
_cell.angle_alpha   90.00
_cell.angle_beta   90.00
_cell.angle_gamma   90.00
#
_symmetry.space_group_name_H-M   'P 1'
#
loop_
_entity.id
_entity.type
_entity.pdbx_description
1 polymer ?
#
loop_
_entity_poly.entity_id
_entity_poly.type
_entity_poly.pdbx_seq_one_letter_code
_entity_poly.pdbx_strand_id
1 'polypeptide(L)'
;AAQAHEARVLRALADGARAALEAGDLTHAQAWARAAIERDQLLESAWLVLLETLERRGEHADAVREYETCRTVFAAELGCDPGPRLRAVFRRLLAATSEQDDRLRDLVAAVVRLHHVLDTSASSPEPEVDQHENRSAATEPGALQEDCSRLMALIRAADARARALAGQATAMAATATG
;
A
#
# COMPACT_ATOMS: atom_id res chain seq x y z
N ALA A 1 -32.53 -2.59 22.48
CA ALA A 1 -32.32 -4.05 22.26
C ALA A 1 -31.52 -4.33 20.97
N ALA A 2 -31.88 -3.74 19.83
CA ALA A 2 -31.20 -3.97 18.54
C ALA A 2 -29.71 -3.57 18.53
N GLN A 3 -29.36 -2.35 18.95
CA GLN A 3 -27.95 -1.89 19.03
C GLN A 3 -27.07 -2.79 19.91
N ALA A 4 -27.61 -3.26 21.05
CA ALA A 4 -26.90 -4.17 21.94
C ALA A 4 -26.73 -5.58 21.35
N HIS A 5 -27.61 -6.00 20.44
CA HIS A 5 -27.46 -7.24 19.70
C HIS A 5 -26.40 -7.09 18.60
N GLU A 6 -26.44 -6.00 17.85
CA GLU A 6 -25.47 -5.68 16.80
C GLU A 6 -24.03 -5.60 17.32
N ALA A 7 -23.81 -4.88 18.44
CA ALA A 7 -22.49 -4.81 19.08
C ALA A 7 -21.98 -6.21 19.53
N ARG A 8 -22.88 -7.09 19.98
CA ARG A 8 -22.52 -8.47 20.35
C ARG A 8 -22.14 -9.31 19.13
N VAL A 9 -22.88 -9.17 18.02
CA VAL A 9 -22.57 -9.85 16.76
C VAL A 9 -21.22 -9.38 16.22
N LEU A 10 -20.98 -8.07 16.18
CA LEU A 10 -19.71 -7.51 15.72
C LEU A 10 -18.53 -8.05 16.54
N ARG A 11 -18.67 -8.05 17.87
CA ARG A 11 -17.64 -8.59 18.75
C ARG A 11 -17.39 -10.08 18.54
N ALA A 12 -18.46 -10.88 18.39
CA ALA A 12 -18.35 -12.30 18.13
C ALA A 12 -17.63 -12.60 16.80
N LEU A 13 -17.92 -11.82 15.74
CA LEU A 13 -17.23 -11.94 14.45
C LEU A 13 -15.75 -11.59 14.58
N ALA A 14 -15.42 -10.47 15.23
CA ALA A 14 -14.03 -10.03 15.39
C ALA A 14 -13.20 -11.00 16.25
N ASP A 15 -13.76 -11.48 17.36
CA ASP A 15 -13.09 -12.44 18.24
C ASP A 15 -12.98 -13.82 17.58
N GLY A 16 -14.02 -14.26 16.85
CA GLY A 16 -13.98 -15.48 16.06
C GLY A 16 -12.93 -15.42 14.96
N ALA A 17 -12.86 -14.32 14.20
CA ALA A 17 -11.89 -14.14 13.12
C ALA A 17 -10.45 -14.26 13.64
N ARG A 18 -10.18 -13.62 14.79
CA ARG A 18 -8.87 -13.70 15.46
C ARG A 18 -8.55 -15.14 15.90
N ALA A 19 -9.49 -15.81 16.56
CA ALA A 19 -9.31 -17.19 17.00
C ALA A 19 -9.06 -18.16 15.83
N ALA A 20 -9.78 -17.98 14.71
CA ALA A 20 -9.56 -18.75 13.49
C ALA A 20 -8.15 -18.53 12.92
N LEU A 21 -7.68 -17.27 12.89
CA LEU A 21 -6.33 -16.96 12.42
C LEU A 21 -5.24 -17.59 13.32
N GLU A 22 -5.43 -17.54 14.64
CA GLU A 22 -4.54 -18.18 15.61
C GLU A 22 -4.52 -19.70 15.45
N ALA A 23 -5.66 -20.31 15.14
CA ALA A 23 -5.78 -21.74 14.85
C ALA A 23 -5.28 -22.14 13.45
N GLY A 24 -4.94 -21.18 12.59
CA GLY A 24 -4.53 -21.41 11.20
C GLY A 24 -5.69 -21.72 10.25
N ASP A 25 -6.95 -21.56 10.67
CA ASP A 25 -8.12 -21.67 9.80
C ASP A 25 -8.31 -20.36 9.01
N LEU A 26 -7.51 -20.22 7.95
CA LEU A 26 -7.46 -19.03 7.11
C LEU A 26 -8.80 -18.76 6.40
N THR A 27 -9.60 -19.80 6.14
CA THR A 27 -10.91 -19.66 5.48
C THR A 27 -11.90 -18.96 6.39
N HIS A 28 -12.06 -19.43 7.63
CA HIS A 28 -12.98 -18.80 8.58
C HIS A 28 -12.45 -17.45 9.07
N ALA A 29 -11.13 -17.30 9.23
CA ALA A 29 -10.52 -16.02 9.59
C ALA A 29 -10.89 -14.92 8.58
N GLN A 30 -10.71 -15.18 7.29
CA GLN A 30 -11.07 -14.25 6.22
C GLN A 30 -12.57 -13.97 6.17
N ALA A 31 -13.41 -15.01 6.24
CA ALA A 31 -14.86 -14.87 6.15
C ALA A 31 -15.42 -14.01 7.30
N TRP A 32 -14.99 -14.28 8.53
CA TRP A 32 -15.47 -13.55 9.70
C TRP A 32 -14.89 -12.13 9.79
N ALA A 33 -13.63 -11.93 9.37
CA ALA A 33 -13.05 -10.59 9.28
C ALA A 33 -13.81 -9.71 8.28
N ARG A 34 -14.12 -10.22 7.08
CA ARG A 34 -14.93 -9.50 6.08
C ARG A 34 -16.33 -9.19 6.62
N ALA A 35 -16.99 -10.17 7.24
CA ALA A 35 -18.31 -9.96 7.83
C ALA A 35 -18.31 -8.91 8.95
N ALA A 36 -17.21 -8.76 9.68
CA ALA A 36 -17.03 -7.70 10.68
C ALA A 36 -16.80 -6.33 10.02
N ILE A 37 -15.95 -6.25 8.99
CA ILE A 37 -15.68 -5.02 8.22
C ILE A 37 -16.95 -4.50 7.53
N GLU A 38 -17.77 -5.38 6.96
CA GLU A 38 -19.05 -5.03 6.35
C GLU A 38 -20.03 -4.36 7.32
N ARG A 39 -19.92 -4.70 8.62
CA ARG A 39 -20.74 -4.12 9.69
C ARG A 39 -20.13 -2.84 10.24
N ASP A 40 -18.81 -2.80 10.38
CA ASP A 40 -18.07 -1.66 10.87
C ASP A 40 -16.72 -1.55 10.16
N GLN A 41 -16.65 -0.65 9.19
CA GLN A 41 -15.44 -0.41 8.41
C GLN A 41 -14.34 0.29 9.21
N LEU A 42 -14.64 0.83 10.39
CA LEU A 42 -13.67 1.46 11.29
C LEU A 42 -13.08 0.47 12.31
N LEU A 43 -13.50 -0.80 12.26
CA LEU A 43 -12.98 -1.83 13.13
C LEU A 43 -11.60 -2.32 12.68
N GLU A 44 -10.55 -1.58 13.07
CA GLU A 44 -9.16 -1.85 12.68
C GLU A 44 -8.71 -3.29 12.97
N SER A 45 -9.18 -3.89 14.06
CA SER A 45 -8.83 -5.28 14.40
C SER A 45 -9.31 -6.30 13.37
N ALA A 46 -10.43 -6.04 12.69
CA ALA A 46 -10.94 -6.92 11.64
C ALA A 46 -10.10 -6.80 10.36
N TRP A 47 -9.72 -5.57 9.99
CA TRP A 47 -8.74 -5.33 8.92
C TRP A 47 -7.42 -6.04 9.19
N LEU A 48 -6.90 -5.97 10.42
CA LEU A 48 -5.65 -6.64 10.79
C LEU A 48 -5.71 -8.15 10.54
N VAL A 49 -6.79 -8.80 10.98
CA VAL A 49 -6.99 -10.24 10.74
C VAL A 49 -7.09 -10.54 9.25
N LEU A 50 -7.81 -9.73 8.47
CA LEU A 50 -7.93 -9.92 7.02
C LEU A 50 -6.55 -9.84 6.34
N LEU A 51 -5.75 -8.82 6.64
CA LEU A 51 -4.44 -8.62 6.03
C LEU A 51 -3.46 -9.75 6.41
N GLU A 52 -3.41 -10.15 7.68
CA GLU A 52 -2.57 -11.26 8.12
C GLU A 52 -3.02 -12.61 7.52
N THR A 53 -4.32 -12.78 7.28
CA THR A 53 -4.86 -13.96 6.62
C THR A 53 -4.42 -14.02 5.15
N LEU A 54 -4.55 -12.91 4.41
CA LEU A 54 -4.11 -12.82 3.02
C LEU A 54 -2.58 -12.97 2.89
N GLU A 55 -1.82 -12.41 3.84
CA GLU A 55 -0.37 -12.62 3.95
C GLU A 55 -0.04 -14.11 4.07
N ARG A 56 -0.67 -14.84 5.00
CA ARG A 56 -0.44 -16.29 5.19
C ARG A 56 -0.86 -17.14 4.01
N ARG A 57 -1.81 -16.66 3.19
CA ARG A 57 -2.25 -17.31 1.95
C ARG A 57 -1.32 -17.00 0.76
N GLY A 58 -0.37 -16.08 0.91
CA GLY A 58 0.50 -15.61 -0.18
C GLY A 58 -0.20 -14.63 -1.15
N GLU A 59 -1.38 -14.15 -0.80
CA GLU A 59 -2.22 -13.25 -1.60
C GLU A 59 -1.81 -11.78 -1.34
N HIS A 60 -0.50 -11.46 -1.45
CA HIS A 60 0.05 -10.17 -0.99
C HIS A 60 -0.50 -8.95 -1.75
N ALA A 61 -0.67 -9.07 -3.07
CA ALA A 61 -1.22 -7.99 -3.90
C ALA A 61 -2.66 -7.64 -3.48
N ASP A 62 -3.45 -8.65 -3.10
CA ASP A 62 -4.82 -8.47 -2.62
C ASP A 62 -4.80 -7.81 -1.25
N ALA A 63 -3.90 -8.24 -0.37
CA ALA A 63 -3.73 -7.63 0.95
C ALA A 63 -3.32 -6.14 0.87
N VAL A 64 -2.45 -5.78 -0.08
CA VAL A 64 -2.07 -4.38 -0.36
C VAL A 64 -3.30 -3.58 -0.81
N ARG A 65 -4.14 -4.13 -1.69
CA ARG A 65 -5.38 -3.45 -2.13
C ARG A 65 -6.36 -3.25 -0.97
N GLU A 66 -6.54 -4.24 -0.11
CA GLU A 66 -7.43 -4.13 1.06
C GLU A 66 -6.92 -3.09 2.07
N TYR A 67 -5.59 -2.99 2.27
CA TYR A 67 -5.00 -1.92 3.10
C TYR A 67 -5.32 -0.53 2.55
N GLU A 68 -5.22 -0.33 1.23
CA GLU A 68 -5.52 0.96 0.61
C GLU A 68 -7.00 1.36 0.77
N THR A 69 -7.91 0.40 0.68
CA THR A 69 -9.32 0.61 1.01
C THR A 69 -9.48 1.05 2.47
N CYS A 70 -8.87 0.32 3.42
CA CYS A 70 -8.90 0.67 4.83
C CYS A 70 -8.34 2.08 5.10
N ARG A 71 -7.20 2.43 4.51
CA ARG A 71 -6.58 3.75 4.65
C ARG A 71 -7.49 4.86 4.14
N THR A 72 -8.16 4.64 3.01
CA THR A 72 -9.10 5.60 2.42
C THR A 72 -10.29 5.82 3.35
N VAL A 73 -10.85 4.75 3.92
CA VAL A 73 -11.96 4.85 4.89
C VAL A 73 -11.53 5.60 6.15
N PHE A 74 -10.38 5.26 6.74
CA PHE A 74 -9.90 5.91 7.97
C PHE A 74 -9.59 7.39 7.74
N ALA A 75 -8.98 7.73 6.60
CA ALA A 75 -8.74 9.11 6.24
C ALA A 75 -10.05 9.89 6.04
N ALA A 76 -11.06 9.29 5.41
CA ALA A 76 -12.34 9.93 5.16
C ALA A 76 -13.17 10.12 6.44
N GLU A 77 -13.24 9.10 7.29
CA GLU A 77 -14.15 9.08 8.45
C GLU A 77 -13.50 9.63 9.72
N LEU A 78 -12.20 9.42 9.92
CA LEU A 78 -11.48 9.78 11.14
C LEU A 78 -10.37 10.83 10.92
N GLY A 79 -10.03 11.14 9.67
CA GLY A 79 -8.96 12.08 9.35
C GLY A 79 -7.56 11.60 9.74
N CYS A 80 -7.39 10.28 9.92
CA CYS A 80 -6.13 9.70 10.37
C CYS A 80 -5.73 8.46 9.55
N ASP A 81 -4.46 8.08 9.66
CA ASP A 81 -3.96 6.82 9.11
C ASP A 81 -4.27 5.64 10.05
N PRO A 82 -4.29 4.41 9.53
CA PRO A 82 -4.36 3.22 10.36
C PRO A 82 -3.23 3.11 11.39
N GLY A 83 -3.53 2.43 12.49
CA GLY A 83 -2.65 2.24 13.62
C GLY A 83 -1.39 1.43 13.31
N PRO A 84 -0.39 1.46 14.21
CA PRO A 84 0.95 0.94 13.94
C PRO A 84 1.00 -0.56 13.67
N ARG A 85 0.06 -1.34 14.23
CA ARG A 85 -0.04 -2.79 13.97
C ARG A 85 -0.40 -3.06 12.52
N LEU A 86 -1.42 -2.39 11.99
CA LEU A 86 -1.85 -2.57 10.60
C LEU A 86 -0.77 -2.09 9.63
N ARG A 87 -0.15 -0.93 9.90
CA ARG A 87 0.98 -0.45 9.09
C ARG A 87 2.19 -1.39 9.11
N ALA A 88 2.42 -2.13 10.19
CA ALA A 88 3.48 -3.11 10.26
C ALA A 88 3.22 -4.29 9.33
N VAL A 89 1.98 -4.78 9.25
CA VAL A 89 1.59 -5.82 8.27
C VAL A 89 1.73 -5.31 6.84
N PHE A 90 1.24 -4.10 6.57
CA PHE A 90 1.38 -3.48 5.25
C PHE A 90 2.84 -3.38 4.76
N ARG A 91 3.77 -3.00 5.64
CA ARG A 91 5.20 -2.97 5.29
C ARG A 91 5.74 -4.34 4.89
N ARG A 92 5.32 -5.42 5.56
CA ARG A 92 5.71 -6.78 5.17
C ARG A 92 5.10 -7.19 3.83
N LEU A 93 3.83 -6.86 3.61
CA LEU A 93 3.12 -7.13 2.35
C LEU A 93 3.78 -6.43 1.16
N LEU A 94 4.18 -5.16 1.30
CA LEU A 94 4.90 -4.43 0.25
C LEU A 94 6.24 -5.09 -0.08
N ALA A 95 7.01 -5.47 0.93
CA ALA A 95 8.28 -6.18 0.73
C ALA A 95 8.04 -7.49 -0.04
N ALA A 96 7.10 -8.32 0.42
CA ALA A 96 6.79 -9.60 -0.22
C ALA A 96 6.27 -9.46 -1.66
N THR A 97 5.46 -8.43 -1.94
CA THR A 97 4.96 -8.16 -3.30
C THR A 97 6.10 -7.79 -4.25
N SER A 98 7.06 -6.98 -3.79
CA SER A 98 8.24 -6.63 -4.59
C SER A 98 9.17 -7.82 -4.84
N GLU A 99 9.19 -8.82 -3.96
CA GLU A 99 9.98 -10.03 -4.19
C GLU A 99 9.39 -10.93 -5.27
N GLN A 100 8.07 -10.85 -5.48
CA GLN A 100 7.36 -11.62 -6.49
C GLN A 100 7.38 -10.96 -7.87
N ASP A 101 7.67 -9.65 -7.94
CA ASP A 101 7.70 -8.87 -9.18
C ASP A 101 9.02 -8.08 -9.30
N ASP A 102 9.98 -8.66 -10.04
CA ASP A 102 11.28 -8.04 -10.30
C ASP A 102 11.15 -6.64 -10.94
N ARG A 103 10.10 -6.39 -11.75
CA ARG A 103 9.89 -5.07 -12.35
C ARG A 103 9.46 -4.03 -11.31
N LEU A 104 8.61 -4.44 -10.37
CA LEU A 104 8.23 -3.59 -9.25
C LEU A 104 9.42 -3.32 -8.33
N ARG A 105 10.23 -4.33 -8.05
CA ARG A 105 11.49 -4.18 -7.31
C ARG A 105 12.42 -3.17 -7.98
N ASP A 106 12.64 -3.31 -9.28
CA ASP A 106 13.47 -2.41 -10.08
C ASP A 106 12.95 -0.96 -10.05
N LEU A 107 11.63 -0.80 -10.16
CA LEU A 107 10.96 0.51 -10.07
C LEU A 107 11.17 1.15 -8.70
N VAL A 108 10.92 0.43 -7.61
CA VAL A 108 11.10 0.93 -6.23
C VAL A 108 12.56 1.31 -6.01
N ALA A 109 13.52 0.47 -6.45
CA ALA A 109 14.93 0.76 -6.34
C ALA A 109 15.34 2.00 -7.14
N ALA A 110 14.76 2.20 -8.33
CA ALA A 110 14.98 3.41 -9.13
C ALA A 110 14.47 4.68 -8.43
N VAL A 111 13.26 4.64 -7.85
CA VAL A 111 12.69 5.77 -7.12
C VAL A 111 13.51 6.13 -5.88
N VAL A 112 13.96 5.14 -5.10
CA VAL A 112 14.80 5.38 -3.91
C VAL A 112 16.14 6.01 -4.29
N ARG A 113 16.80 5.52 -5.34
CA ARG A 113 18.05 6.11 -5.84
C ARG A 113 17.85 7.56 -6.27
N LEU A 114 16.76 7.85 -6.99
CA LEU A 114 16.44 9.20 -7.43
C LEU A 114 16.20 10.15 -6.25
N HIS A 115 15.43 9.71 -5.24
CA HIS A 115 15.20 10.49 -4.02
C HIS A 115 16.51 10.82 -3.30
N HIS A 116 17.41 9.86 -3.18
CA HIS A 116 18.70 10.09 -2.52
C HIS A 116 19.60 11.08 -3.27
N VAL A 117 19.60 11.06 -4.60
CA VAL A 117 20.32 12.05 -5.44
C VAL A 117 19.76 13.46 -5.21
N LEU A 118 18.43 13.59 -5.11
CA LEU A 118 17.77 14.87 -4.86
C LEU A 118 18.03 15.38 -3.43
N ASP A 119 17.99 14.52 -2.42
CA ASP A 119 18.26 14.88 -1.02
C ASP A 119 19.74 15.23 -0.75
N THR A 120 20.66 14.52 -1.41
CA THR A 120 22.11 14.79 -1.30
C THR A 120 22.47 16.13 -1.96
N SER A 121 21.75 16.51 -3.03
CA SER A 121 21.91 17.82 -3.67
C SER A 121 21.35 18.98 -2.83
N ALA A 122 20.39 18.68 -1.93
CA ALA A 122 19.84 19.65 -0.98
C ALA A 122 20.69 19.78 0.30
N SER A 123 21.49 18.77 0.62
CA SER A 123 22.36 18.71 1.80
C SER A 123 23.82 19.00 1.43
N SER A 124 24.13 20.20 0.94
CA SER A 124 25.53 20.67 0.95
C SER A 124 25.90 21.08 2.39
N PRO A 125 26.94 20.49 3.00
CA PRO A 125 27.61 21.12 4.13
C PRO A 125 28.26 22.41 3.61
N GLU A 126 28.17 23.50 4.38
CA GLU A 126 28.91 24.72 4.08
C GLU A 126 30.40 24.41 3.87
N PRO A 127 31.08 25.08 2.91
CA PRO A 127 32.46 24.75 2.59
C PRO A 127 33.38 25.37 3.64
N GLU A 128 33.82 24.58 4.63
CA GLU A 128 35.11 24.83 5.26
C GLU A 128 36.21 24.36 4.30
N VAL A 129 36.99 25.35 3.87
CA VAL A 129 38.12 25.23 2.95
C VAL A 129 39.22 24.43 3.64
N ASP A 130 39.52 23.22 3.15
CA ASP A 130 40.91 22.83 2.97
C ASP A 130 41.10 21.72 1.94
N GLN A 131 42.18 21.88 1.18
CA GLN A 131 42.52 21.12 -0.03
C GLN A 131 43.08 19.76 0.37
N HIS A 132 42.61 18.67 -0.27
CA HIS A 132 43.49 17.64 -0.85
C HIS A 132 42.70 16.69 -1.76
N GLU A 133 43.29 16.47 -2.93
CA GLU A 133 42.96 15.58 -4.02
C GLU A 133 42.26 14.26 -3.62
N ASN A 134 41.07 14.01 -4.16
CA ASN A 134 40.78 12.66 -4.66
C ASN A 134 39.77 12.62 -5.80
N ARG A 135 40.04 11.69 -6.70
CA ARG A 135 39.55 11.54 -8.07
C ARG A 135 38.28 10.67 -8.10
N SER A 136 37.37 11.00 -9.02
CA SER A 136 36.21 10.21 -9.50
C SER A 136 34.94 10.34 -8.63
N ALA A 137 33.75 10.63 -9.15
CA ALA A 137 33.21 10.38 -10.48
C ALA A 137 32.45 11.59 -11.04
N ALA A 138 32.69 11.90 -12.30
CA ALA A 138 31.89 12.85 -13.07
C ALA A 138 30.46 12.32 -13.17
N THR A 139 29.51 13.05 -12.58
CA THR A 139 28.09 12.87 -12.91
C THR A 139 27.87 13.60 -14.23
N GLU A 140 27.68 12.82 -15.30
CA GLU A 140 27.27 13.30 -16.61
C GLU A 140 26.05 14.24 -16.47
N PRO A 141 26.07 15.47 -17.00
CA PRO A 141 24.98 16.44 -16.89
C PRO A 141 23.63 15.97 -17.47
N GLY A 142 23.62 14.85 -18.22
CA GLY A 142 22.42 14.23 -18.77
C GLY A 142 21.68 13.28 -17.82
N ALA A 143 22.34 12.72 -16.80
CA ALA A 143 21.77 11.64 -15.98
C ALA A 143 20.54 12.10 -15.18
N LEU A 144 20.60 13.28 -14.55
CA LEU A 144 19.50 13.82 -13.77
C LEU A 144 18.30 14.24 -14.65
N GLN A 145 18.58 14.85 -15.80
CA GLN A 145 17.55 15.25 -16.77
C GLN A 145 16.83 14.01 -17.34
N GLU A 146 17.59 12.94 -17.59
CA GLU A 146 17.07 11.68 -18.10
C GLU A 146 16.25 10.94 -17.04
N ASP A 147 16.69 10.95 -15.79
CA ASP A 147 15.96 10.36 -14.67
C ASP A 147 14.66 11.12 -14.35
N CYS A 148 14.67 12.46 -14.37
CA CYS A 148 13.46 13.29 -14.26
C CYS A 148 12.49 13.03 -15.43
N SER A 149 13.02 12.85 -16.64
CA SER A 149 12.21 12.53 -17.82
C SER A 149 11.56 11.15 -17.70
N ARG A 150 12.28 10.16 -17.17
CA ARG A 150 11.77 8.81 -16.90
C ARG A 150 10.68 8.83 -15.81
N LEU A 151 10.87 9.55 -14.72
CA LEU A 151 9.86 9.73 -13.68
C LEU A 151 8.57 10.37 -14.25
N MET A 152 8.72 11.46 -15.01
CA MET A 152 7.58 12.16 -15.62
C MET A 152 6.87 11.34 -16.71
N ALA A 153 7.58 10.42 -17.37
CA ALA A 153 6.98 9.48 -18.31
C ALA A 153 6.18 8.40 -17.58
N LEU A 154 6.68 7.87 -16.46
CA LEU A 154 6.00 6.88 -15.64
C LEU A 154 4.73 7.44 -15.00
N ILE A 155 4.76 8.67 -14.47
CA ILE A 155 3.59 9.36 -13.93
C ILE A 155 2.50 9.51 -15.01
N ARG A 156 2.89 9.93 -16.22
CA ARG A 156 1.95 10.07 -17.35
C ARG A 156 1.37 8.74 -17.82
N ALA A 157 2.17 7.68 -17.84
CA ALA A 157 1.71 6.34 -18.19
C ALA A 157 0.72 5.80 -17.14
N ALA A 158 0.99 6.01 -15.86
CA ALA A 158 0.08 5.65 -14.78
C ALA A 158 -1.26 6.40 -14.87
N ASP A 159 -1.22 7.71 -15.12
CA ASP A 159 -2.43 8.54 -15.31
C ASP A 159 -3.27 8.09 -16.52
N ALA A 160 -2.62 7.80 -17.66
CA ALA A 160 -3.29 7.29 -18.85
C ALA A 160 -3.97 5.93 -18.60
N ARG A 161 -3.29 5.03 -17.87
CA ARG A 161 -3.82 3.72 -17.48
C ARG A 161 -5.00 3.85 -16.52
N ALA A 162 -4.92 4.75 -15.54
CA ALA A 162 -6.01 5.03 -14.61
C ALA A 162 -7.28 5.54 -15.34
N ARG A 163 -7.11 6.46 -16.29
CA ARG A 163 -8.21 6.95 -17.14
C ARG A 163 -8.82 5.87 -18.03
N ALA A 164 -7.99 4.98 -18.60
CA ALA A 164 -8.48 3.87 -19.41
C ALA A 164 -9.32 2.87 -18.59
N LEU A 165 -8.89 2.54 -17.38
CA LEU A 165 -9.64 1.67 -16.47
C LEU A 165 -10.98 2.32 -16.05
N ALA A 166 -11.00 3.63 -15.76
CA ALA A 166 -12.22 4.37 -15.47
C ALA A 166 -13.20 4.38 -16.66
N GLY A 167 -12.70 4.56 -17.88
CA GLY A 167 -13.50 4.49 -19.11
C GLY A 167 -14.08 3.11 -19.38
N GLN A 168 -13.32 2.04 -19.13
CA GLN A 168 -13.77 0.65 -19.27
C GLN A 168 -14.88 0.30 -18.27
N ALA A 169 -14.75 0.73 -17.01
CA ALA A 169 -15.79 0.55 -16.00
C ALA A 169 -17.09 1.28 -16.38
N THR A 170 -16.98 2.49 -16.95
CA THR A 170 -18.14 3.27 -17.42
C THR A 170 -18.81 2.62 -18.63
N ALA A 171 -18.04 2.05 -19.56
CA ALA A 171 -18.56 1.34 -20.72
C ALA A 171 -19.23 0.00 -20.35
N MET A 172 -18.70 -0.72 -19.35
CA MET A 172 -19.34 -1.93 -18.81
C MET A 172 -20.66 -1.61 -18.11
N ALA A 173 -20.76 -0.49 -17.39
CA ALA A 173 -22.02 -0.06 -16.77
C ALA A 173 -23.08 0.33 -17.82
N ALA A 174 -22.67 0.97 -18.92
CA ALA A 174 -23.56 1.35 -20.01
C ALA A 174 -24.09 0.15 -20.81
N THR A 175 -23.29 -0.90 -20.96
CA THR A 175 -23.68 -2.14 -21.68
C THR A 175 -24.54 -3.08 -20.84
N ALA A 176 -24.58 -2.93 -19.52
CA ALA A 176 -25.45 -3.71 -18.62
C ALA A 176 -26.87 -3.14 -18.47
N THR A 177 -27.16 -1.96 -19.02
CA THR A 177 -28.44 -1.25 -18.87
C THR A 177 -29.28 -1.23 -20.16
N GLY A 178 -28.81 -1.87 -21.24
CA GLY A 178 -29.54 -2.03 -22.51
C GLY A 178 -29.90 -3.49 -22.77
#